data_AF-A0AAE3J326-F1
#
_entry.id   AF-A0AAE3J326-F1
#
_cell.length_a   1.000
_cell.length_b   1.000
_cell.length_c   1.000
_cell.angle_alpha   90.00
_cell.angle_beta   90.00
_cell.angle_gamma   90.00
#
_symmetry.space_group_name_H-M   'P 1'
#
loop_
_entity.id
_entity.type
_entity.pdbx_description
1 polymer ?
#
loop_
_entity_poly.entity_id
_entity_poly.type
_entity_poly.pdbx_seq_one_letter_code
_entity_poly.pdbx_strand_id
1 'polypeptide(L)'
;MSAVGLSKEEYERVFGPKDDLDRQPGRTRLCKTCGGWHLLNRWPHNCMKPQDTPPQILPAPQLAPTFEPFMTGKTDTATYIGSRNDKREYMKRNDLVEYDEGVKHDTVSEREIEREIVQDLKRFEETDPLNIPPDLKVSERVGDLEKSSDSPDVQADNVEIIK
;
A
#
# COMPACT_ATOMS: atom_id res chain seq x y z
N MET A 1 -37.19 -20.60 -36.61
CA MET A 1 -37.26 -22.03 -36.96
C MET A 1 -36.24 -22.77 -36.10
N SER A 2 -36.65 -23.28 -34.93
CA SER A 2 -35.78 -24.03 -34.02
C SER A 2 -35.49 -25.42 -34.59
N ALA A 3 -34.21 -25.80 -34.66
CA ALA A 3 -33.74 -26.99 -35.38
C ALA A 3 -34.10 -28.34 -34.73
N VAL A 4 -34.84 -28.37 -33.62
CA VAL A 4 -35.40 -29.59 -33.03
C VAL A 4 -36.74 -29.18 -32.40
N GLY A 5 -37.82 -29.89 -32.72
CA GLY A 5 -39.20 -29.56 -32.30
C GLY A 5 -39.49 -29.79 -30.80
N LEU A 6 -38.54 -29.49 -29.92
CA LEU A 6 -38.71 -29.57 -28.47
C LEU A 6 -39.38 -28.31 -27.94
N SER A 7 -40.23 -28.49 -26.91
CA SER A 7 -40.78 -27.36 -26.15
C SER A 7 -39.66 -26.63 -25.37
N LYS A 8 -39.89 -25.35 -25.05
CA LYS A 8 -38.91 -24.53 -24.32
C LYS A 8 -38.50 -25.18 -22.99
N GLU A 9 -39.47 -25.72 -22.26
CA GLU A 9 -39.27 -26.38 -20.96
C GLU A 9 -38.49 -27.70 -21.08
N GLU A 10 -38.73 -28.49 -22.14
CA GLU A 10 -37.95 -29.70 -22.42
C GLU A 10 -36.51 -29.39 -22.80
N TYR A 11 -36.31 -28.34 -23.59
CA TYR A 11 -34.97 -27.88 -23.95
C TYR A 11 -34.19 -27.42 -22.72
N GLU A 12 -34.80 -26.60 -21.86
CA GLU A 12 -34.16 -26.09 -20.64
C GLU A 12 -33.86 -27.19 -19.61
N ARG A 13 -34.68 -28.25 -19.57
CA ARG A 13 -34.43 -29.42 -18.73
C ARG A 13 -33.23 -30.23 -19.19
N VAL A 14 -33.06 -30.39 -20.52
CA VAL A 14 -32.02 -31.25 -21.10
C VAL A 14 -30.69 -30.51 -21.24
N PHE A 15 -30.73 -29.23 -21.61
CA PHE A 15 -29.55 -28.43 -21.96
C PHE A 15 -29.28 -27.28 -20.97
N GLY A 16 -30.15 -27.03 -20.00
CA GLY A 16 -30.07 -25.90 -19.08
C GLY A 16 -30.74 -24.62 -19.62
N PRO A 17 -30.92 -23.60 -18.76
CA PRO A 17 -31.43 -22.31 -19.19
C PRO A 17 -30.54 -21.74 -20.30
N LYS A 18 -31.14 -21.19 -21.35
CA LYS A 18 -30.37 -20.53 -22.41
C LYS A 18 -29.65 -19.33 -21.82
N ASP A 19 -28.33 -19.44 -21.68
CA ASP A 19 -27.48 -18.32 -21.28
C ASP A 19 -27.65 -17.16 -22.26
N ASP A 20 -27.45 -15.92 -21.77
CA ASP A 20 -27.47 -14.67 -22.55
C ASP A 20 -26.52 -14.66 -23.77
N LEU A 21 -25.70 -15.71 -23.93
CA LEU A 21 -24.87 -16.03 -25.09
C LEU A 21 -25.69 -16.20 -26.39
N ASP A 22 -26.95 -16.65 -26.31
CA ASP A 22 -27.84 -16.77 -27.48
C ASP A 22 -28.34 -15.40 -27.98
N ARG A 23 -28.19 -14.33 -27.18
CA ARG A 23 -28.70 -12.98 -27.47
C ARG A 23 -27.76 -12.16 -28.34
N GLN A 24 -26.49 -12.55 -28.46
CA GLN A 24 -25.51 -11.89 -29.33
C GLN A 24 -24.90 -12.88 -30.33
N PRO A 25 -24.96 -12.61 -31.65
CA PRO A 25 -24.29 -13.45 -32.63
C PRO A 25 -22.77 -13.34 -32.44
N GLY A 26 -22.12 -14.45 -32.09
CA GLY A 26 -20.68 -14.49 -31.89
C GLY A 26 -20.15 -15.91 -31.65
N ARG A 27 -18.86 -16.12 -31.90
CA ARG A 27 -18.21 -17.41 -31.57
C ARG A 27 -18.09 -17.52 -30.05
N THR A 28 -18.47 -18.67 -29.49
CA THR A 28 -18.31 -18.98 -28.06
C THR A 28 -17.13 -19.92 -27.84
N ARG A 29 -16.56 -19.89 -26.64
CA ARG A 29 -15.48 -20.77 -26.19
C ARG A 29 -15.70 -21.19 -24.74
N LEU A 30 -15.44 -22.45 -24.43
CA LEU A 30 -15.43 -22.98 -23.06
C LEU A 30 -14.24 -22.41 -22.26
N CYS A 31 -14.50 -21.80 -21.11
CA CYS A 31 -13.47 -21.30 -20.22
C CYS A 31 -12.94 -22.39 -19.28
N LYS A 32 -11.61 -22.53 -19.24
CA LYS A 32 -10.93 -23.49 -18.35
C LYS A 32 -10.96 -23.09 -16.87
N THR A 33 -11.21 -21.81 -16.55
CA THR A 33 -11.15 -21.29 -15.17
C THR A 33 -12.45 -21.52 -14.41
N CYS A 34 -13.59 -21.19 -15.02
CA CYS A 34 -14.92 -21.34 -14.42
C CYS A 34 -15.70 -22.56 -14.95
N GLY A 35 -15.30 -23.15 -16.08
CA GLY A 35 -16.06 -24.23 -16.74
C GLY A 35 -17.29 -23.76 -17.54
N GLY A 36 -17.55 -22.45 -17.62
CA GLY A 36 -18.66 -21.87 -18.38
C GLY A 36 -18.32 -21.58 -19.85
N TRP A 37 -19.34 -21.43 -20.69
CA TRP A 37 -19.18 -20.96 -22.06
C TRP A 37 -19.23 -19.43 -22.11
N HIS A 38 -18.33 -18.80 -22.86
CA HIS A 38 -18.28 -17.33 -22.97
C HIS A 38 -18.09 -16.88 -24.42
N LEU A 39 -18.55 -15.67 -24.74
CA LEU A 39 -18.31 -15.04 -26.03
C LEU A 39 -16.81 -14.74 -26.22
N LEU A 40 -16.25 -15.15 -27.35
CA LEU A 40 -14.83 -14.95 -27.68
C LEU A 40 -14.47 -13.45 -27.77
N ASN A 41 -15.42 -12.60 -28.17
CA ASN A 41 -15.22 -11.15 -28.28
C ASN A 41 -15.07 -10.46 -26.91
N ARG A 42 -15.42 -11.13 -25.80
CA ARG A 42 -15.26 -10.60 -24.44
C ARG A 42 -14.09 -11.26 -23.69
N TRP A 43 -13.14 -11.83 -24.43
CA TRP A 43 -11.95 -12.47 -23.87
C TRP A 43 -10.80 -11.45 -23.72
N PRO A 44 -10.05 -11.46 -22.60
CA PRO A 44 -10.23 -12.27 -21.40
C PRO A 44 -11.40 -11.76 -20.53
N HIS A 45 -12.25 -12.67 -20.07
CA HIS A 45 -13.35 -12.32 -19.17
C HIS A 45 -12.95 -12.54 -17.71
N ASN A 46 -13.47 -11.72 -16.80
CA ASN A 46 -13.21 -11.86 -15.36
C ASN A 46 -14.08 -12.98 -14.77
N CYS A 47 -13.64 -14.23 -14.98
CA CYS A 47 -14.28 -15.37 -14.34
C CYS A 47 -13.65 -15.63 -12.98
N MET A 48 -14.31 -15.12 -11.94
CA MET A 48 -14.07 -15.60 -10.59
C MET A 48 -14.73 -16.98 -10.44
N LYS A 49 -13.99 -17.95 -9.90
CA LYS A 49 -14.64 -19.15 -9.36
C LYS A 49 -15.60 -18.72 -8.26
N PRO A 50 -16.80 -19.31 -8.14
CA PRO A 50 -17.57 -19.16 -6.92
C PRO A 50 -16.68 -19.60 -5.75
N GLN A 51 -16.43 -18.69 -4.80
CA GLN A 51 -15.73 -19.04 -3.57
C GLN A 51 -16.72 -19.82 -2.71
N ASP A 52 -16.61 -21.15 -2.73
CA ASP A 52 -17.34 -22.03 -1.81
C ASP A 52 -16.72 -22.05 -0.40
N THR A 53 -16.01 -20.99 0.00
CA THR A 53 -15.44 -20.90 1.34
C THR A 53 -16.53 -20.47 2.33
N PRO A 54 -16.95 -21.32 3.27
CA PRO A 54 -17.88 -20.90 4.30
C PRO A 54 -17.26 -19.74 5.09
N PRO A 55 -18.05 -18.74 5.53
CA PRO A 55 -17.54 -17.64 6.32
C PRO A 55 -16.89 -18.21 7.59
N GLN A 56 -15.59 -17.96 7.78
CA GLN A 56 -14.93 -18.35 9.01
C GLN A 56 -15.38 -17.40 10.12
N ILE A 57 -16.15 -17.90 11.08
CA ILE A 57 -16.54 -17.17 12.28
C ILE A 57 -15.36 -17.19 13.24
N LEU A 58 -14.33 -16.39 12.94
CA LEU A 58 -13.25 -16.11 13.88
C LEU A 58 -13.64 -14.90 14.73
N PRO A 59 -13.29 -14.88 16.04
CA PRO A 59 -13.45 -13.67 16.84
C PRO A 59 -12.64 -12.55 16.19
N ALA A 60 -13.28 -11.40 15.97
CA ALA A 60 -12.60 -10.23 15.44
C ALA A 60 -11.46 -9.83 16.40
N PRO A 61 -10.30 -9.39 15.87
CA PRO A 61 -9.21 -8.91 16.71
C PRO A 61 -9.73 -7.75 17.58
N GLN A 62 -9.57 -7.87 18.90
CA GLN A 62 -9.93 -6.80 19.83
C GLN A 62 -8.81 -5.77 19.84
N LEU A 63 -9.13 -4.51 19.50
CA LEU A 63 -8.18 -3.40 19.51
C LEU A 63 -7.66 -3.10 20.93
N ALA A 64 -8.48 -3.35 21.95
CA ALA A 64 -8.12 -3.19 23.35
C ALA A 64 -8.83 -4.28 24.18
N PRO A 65 -8.16 -5.39 24.51
CA PRO A 65 -8.77 -6.45 25.30
C PRO A 65 -9.09 -5.97 26.72
N THR A 66 -10.17 -6.50 27.29
CA THR A 66 -10.51 -6.28 28.69
C THR A 66 -9.43 -6.84 29.61
N PHE A 67 -9.23 -6.24 30.77
CA PHE A 67 -8.27 -6.74 31.75
C PHE A 67 -8.70 -8.14 32.25
N GLU A 68 -7.81 -9.12 32.13
CA GLU A 68 -8.00 -10.46 32.67
C GLU A 68 -7.17 -10.63 33.95
N PRO A 69 -7.76 -11.14 35.04
CA PRO A 69 -7.04 -11.37 36.29
C PRO A 69 -6.01 -12.49 36.10
N PHE A 70 -4.85 -12.35 36.75
CA PHE A 70 -3.75 -13.30 36.60
C PHE A 70 -2.96 -13.48 37.90
N MET A 71 -2.18 -14.56 37.95
CA MET A 71 -1.22 -14.84 39.02
C MET A 71 0.19 -14.43 38.57
N THR A 72 0.96 -13.79 39.44
CA THR A 72 2.30 -13.27 39.11
C THR A 72 3.36 -14.35 38.94
N GLY A 73 3.09 -15.58 39.41
CA GLY A 73 4.00 -16.70 39.32
C GLY A 73 3.33 -18.03 39.66
N LYS A 74 4.15 -19.09 39.72
CA LYS A 74 3.73 -20.45 40.13
C LYS A 74 4.27 -20.86 41.51
N THR A 75 4.96 -19.95 42.19
CA THR A 75 5.57 -20.19 43.50
C THR A 75 4.59 -19.85 44.63
N ASP A 76 4.90 -20.29 45.84
CA ASP A 76 4.08 -20.00 47.04
C ASP A 76 3.99 -18.50 47.37
N THR A 77 4.90 -17.70 46.81
CA THR A 77 4.92 -16.22 46.93
C THR A 77 4.11 -15.51 45.85
N ALA A 78 3.42 -16.25 44.98
CA ALA A 78 2.62 -15.67 43.91
C ALA A 78 1.43 -14.88 44.47
N THR A 79 1.26 -13.67 43.98
CA THR A 79 0.16 -12.79 44.35
C THR A 79 -0.90 -12.81 43.27
N TYR A 80 -2.17 -12.92 43.68
CA TYR A 80 -3.30 -12.78 42.79
C TYR A 80 -3.54 -11.31 42.45
N ILE A 81 -3.61 -10.99 41.16
CA ILE A 81 -3.90 -9.65 40.67
C ILE A 81 -5.28 -9.68 40.02
N GLY A 82 -6.27 -9.13 40.73
CA GLY A 82 -7.68 -9.15 40.34
C GLY A 82 -8.13 -7.94 39.52
N SER A 83 -7.43 -6.81 39.64
CA SER A 83 -7.79 -5.57 38.95
C SER A 83 -6.60 -4.88 38.28
N ARG A 84 -6.91 -3.97 37.35
CA ARG A 84 -5.90 -3.15 36.66
C ARG A 84 -5.16 -2.22 37.62
N ASN A 85 -5.80 -1.79 38.71
CA ASN A 85 -5.14 -0.98 39.74
C ASN A 85 -4.15 -1.82 40.55
N ASP A 86 -4.53 -3.04 40.94
CA ASP A 86 -3.64 -3.95 41.65
C ASP A 86 -2.40 -4.30 40.82
N LYS A 87 -2.58 -4.44 39.50
CA LYS A 87 -1.46 -4.62 38.56
C LYS A 87 -0.49 -3.44 38.64
N ARG A 88 -1.01 -2.21 38.53
CA ARG A 88 -0.17 -1.00 38.59
C ARG A 88 0.60 -0.88 39.90
N GLU A 89 -0.07 -1.14 41.03
CA GLU A 89 0.58 -1.12 42.34
C GLU A 89 1.63 -2.21 42.48
N TYR A 90 1.34 -3.41 41.99
CA TYR A 90 2.29 -4.52 41.96
C TYR A 90 3.52 -4.17 41.12
N MET A 91 3.33 -3.65 39.91
CA MET A 91 4.44 -3.28 39.03
C MET A 91 5.30 -2.17 39.67
N LYS A 92 4.67 -1.13 40.25
CA LYS A 92 5.38 -0.06 40.97
C LYS A 92 6.17 -0.57 42.16
N ARG A 93 5.61 -1.49 42.95
CA ARG A 93 6.27 -2.05 44.14
C ARG A 93 7.50 -2.90 43.78
N ASN A 94 7.44 -3.59 42.64
CA ASN A 94 8.49 -4.48 42.17
C ASN A 94 9.42 -3.83 41.14
N ASP A 95 9.30 -2.52 40.90
CA ASP A 95 10.08 -1.76 39.92
C ASP A 95 10.03 -2.37 38.49
N LEU A 96 8.83 -2.79 38.09
CA LEU A 96 8.55 -3.39 36.79
C LEU A 96 7.88 -2.38 35.85
N VAL A 97 8.22 -2.43 34.57
CA VAL A 97 7.65 -1.57 33.52
C VAL A 97 6.72 -2.38 32.61
N GLU A 98 5.54 -1.84 32.32
CA GLU A 98 4.67 -2.39 31.28
C GLU A 98 5.15 -1.94 29.90
N TYR A 99 5.59 -2.89 29.07
CA TYR A 99 5.98 -2.61 27.68
C TYR A 99 4.80 -2.11 26.80
N ASP A 100 3.57 -2.23 27.30
CA ASP A 100 2.32 -1.85 26.64
C ASP A 100 1.78 -0.47 27.07
N GLU A 101 2.56 0.33 27.80
CA GLU A 101 2.28 1.77 27.86
C GLU A 101 2.54 2.36 26.47
N GLY A 102 1.57 2.17 25.57
CA GLY A 102 1.59 2.66 24.21
C GLY A 102 2.06 4.11 24.17
N VAL A 103 2.76 4.45 23.07
CA VAL A 103 3.27 5.78 22.79
C VAL A 103 2.24 6.80 23.25
N LYS A 104 2.55 7.49 24.36
CA LYS A 104 1.73 8.62 24.80
C LYS A 104 1.90 9.65 23.69
N HIS A 105 0.87 9.82 22.89
CA HIS A 105 0.84 10.95 21.96
C HIS A 105 0.77 12.19 22.84
N ASP A 106 1.85 12.98 22.83
CA ASP A 106 1.80 14.31 23.38
C ASP A 106 0.67 15.04 22.65
N THR A 107 -0.31 15.54 23.42
CA THR A 107 -1.42 16.33 22.88
C THR A 107 -0.92 17.74 22.59
N VAL A 108 0.06 17.86 21.69
CA VAL A 108 0.49 19.14 21.15
C VAL A 108 -0.66 19.68 20.32
N SER A 109 -1.00 20.96 20.49
CA SER A 109 -2.10 21.53 19.73
C SER A 109 -1.73 21.63 18.24
N GLU A 110 -2.70 21.44 17.34
CA GLU A 110 -2.44 21.55 15.89
C GLU A 110 -1.76 22.87 15.50
N ARG A 111 -2.08 23.96 16.22
CA ARG A 111 -1.47 25.28 16.02
C ARG A 111 0.01 25.34 16.38
N GLU A 112 0.46 24.58 17.36
CA GLU A 112 1.89 24.51 17.72
C GLU A 112 2.66 23.73 16.66
N ILE A 113 2.07 22.64 16.17
CA ILE A 113 2.63 21.83 15.08
C ILE A 113 2.76 22.66 13.80
N GLU A 114 1.72 23.41 13.43
CA GLU A 114 1.77 24.30 12.26
C GLU A 114 2.86 25.37 12.38
N ARG A 115 3.06 25.94 13.57
CA ARG A 115 4.12 26.93 13.81
C ARG A 115 5.50 26.33 13.67
N GLU A 116 5.70 25.12 14.19
CA GLU A 116 6.97 24.40 14.08
C GLU A 116 7.28 24.08 12.61
N ILE A 117 6.31 23.53 11.86
CA ILE A 117 6.47 23.23 10.43
C ILE A 117 6.80 24.49 9.63
N VAL A 118 6.12 25.61 9.89
CA VAL A 118 6.39 26.88 9.19
C VAL A 118 7.77 27.41 9.52
N GLN A 119 8.26 27.24 10.76
CA GLN A 119 9.61 27.66 11.15
C GLN A 119 10.68 26.80 10.46
N ASP A 120 10.47 25.49 10.39
CA ASP A 120 11.42 24.59 9.75
C ASP A 120 11.47 24.77 8.22
N LEU A 121 10.33 25.02 7.58
CA LEU A 121 10.29 25.37 6.15
C LEU A 121 11.08 26.65 5.87
N LYS A 122 10.93 27.69 6.69
CA LYS A 122 11.71 28.94 6.55
C LYS A 122 13.20 28.71 6.72
N ARG A 123 13.62 27.93 7.72
CA ARG A 123 15.02 27.57 7.92
C ARG A 123 15.58 26.83 6.72
N PHE A 124 14.80 25.92 6.14
CA PHE A 124 15.20 25.18 4.95
C PHE A 124 15.38 26.10 3.75
N GLU A 125 14.44 27.02 3.51
CA GLU A 125 14.55 28.02 2.44
C GLU A 125 15.77 28.94 2.59
N GLU A 126 16.16 29.29 3.82
CA GLU A 126 17.32 30.14 4.11
C GLU A 126 18.67 29.39 4.03
N THR A 127 18.67 28.08 4.28
CA THR A 127 19.89 27.26 4.30
C THR A 127 20.14 26.46 3.03
N ASP A 128 19.16 26.40 2.12
CA ASP A 128 19.29 25.71 0.85
C ASP A 128 20.19 26.51 -0.13
N PRO A 129 21.40 26.01 -0.47
CA PRO A 129 22.31 26.69 -1.40
C PRO A 129 21.78 26.74 -2.84
N LEU A 130 20.70 26.02 -3.17
CA LEU A 130 20.07 26.04 -4.49
C LEU A 130 18.91 27.05 -4.58
N ASN A 131 18.50 27.65 -3.48
CA ASN A 131 17.44 28.65 -3.43
C ASN A 131 17.97 30.04 -3.79
N ILE A 132 18.49 30.18 -5.01
CA ILE A 132 18.98 31.45 -5.55
C ILE A 132 17.77 32.26 -6.05
N PRO A 133 17.57 33.51 -5.59
CA PRO A 133 16.48 34.35 -6.07
C PRO A 133 16.57 34.52 -7.60
N PRO A 134 15.43 34.58 -8.30
CA PRO A 134 15.38 34.56 -9.76
C PRO A 134 16.21 35.68 -10.43
N ASP A 135 16.45 36.78 -9.72
CA ASP A 135 17.18 37.94 -10.23
C ASP A 135 18.70 37.72 -10.40
N LEU A 136 19.27 36.67 -9.78
CA LEU A 136 20.69 36.33 -9.90
C LEU A 136 20.97 35.22 -10.94
N LYS A 137 19.94 34.62 -11.54
CA LYS A 137 20.11 33.52 -12.52
C LYS A 137 20.54 33.98 -13.91
N VAL A 138 20.67 35.29 -14.15
CA VAL A 138 21.01 35.86 -15.45
C VAL A 138 22.19 36.81 -15.32
N SER A 139 23.42 36.29 -15.32
CA SER A 139 24.58 37.11 -15.73
C SER A 139 25.83 36.37 -16.20
N GLU A 140 25.96 35.03 -16.08
CA GLU A 140 27.26 34.38 -16.38
C GLU A 140 27.42 33.70 -17.75
N ARG A 141 26.56 33.96 -18.76
CA ARG A 141 26.80 33.41 -20.12
C ARG A 141 26.50 34.38 -21.26
N VAL A 142 27.09 35.56 -21.25
CA VAL A 142 27.31 36.32 -22.50
C VAL A 142 28.63 37.09 -22.37
N GLY A 143 29.73 36.46 -22.76
CA GLY A 143 31.05 37.10 -22.81
C GLY A 143 32.02 36.24 -23.60
N ASP A 144 32.44 36.77 -24.75
CA ASP A 144 33.64 36.41 -25.49
C ASP A 144 33.60 35.14 -26.35
N LEU A 145 32.91 35.25 -27.48
CA LEU A 145 33.30 34.53 -28.69
C LEU A 145 33.76 35.54 -29.74
N GLU A 146 34.93 36.15 -29.48
CA GLU A 146 35.67 36.84 -30.53
C GLU A 146 36.20 35.80 -31.53
N LYS A 147 36.04 36.13 -32.82
CA LYS A 147 36.63 35.40 -33.94
C LYS A 147 38.15 35.37 -33.79
N SER A 148 38.73 34.20 -33.54
CA SER A 148 40.08 33.87 -33.97
C SER A 148 40.03 32.66 -34.89
N SER A 149 40.14 32.91 -36.19
CA SER A 149 40.47 31.91 -37.19
C SER A 149 41.95 31.54 -37.03
N ASP A 150 42.23 30.52 -36.24
CA ASP A 150 43.46 29.72 -36.35
C ASP A 150 43.20 28.39 -35.64
N SER A 151 42.96 27.36 -36.44
CA SER A 151 42.95 25.98 -35.96
C SER A 151 44.39 25.45 -36.05
N PRO A 152 45.10 25.19 -34.93
CA PRO A 152 46.26 24.32 -34.98
C PRO A 152 45.77 22.88 -34.90
N ASP A 153 46.20 22.07 -35.88
CA ASP A 153 46.00 20.64 -35.93
C ASP A 153 46.42 19.97 -34.61
N VAL A 154 45.49 19.27 -33.95
CA VAL A 154 45.78 18.48 -32.76
C VAL A 154 46.49 17.20 -33.21
N GLN A 155 47.81 17.15 -33.04
CA GLN A 155 48.59 15.93 -33.20
C GLN A 155 48.24 14.93 -32.09
N ALA A 156 47.84 13.72 -32.51
CA ALA A 156 47.26 12.66 -31.70
C ALA A 156 48.31 11.77 -31.00
N ASP A 157 49.37 12.35 -30.43
CA ASP A 157 50.51 11.55 -29.96
C ASP A 157 50.74 11.56 -28.44
N ASN A 158 49.84 12.11 -27.61
CA ASN A 158 50.00 12.07 -26.16
C ASN A 158 48.72 11.65 -25.43
N VAL A 159 48.46 10.34 -25.42
CA VAL A 159 47.55 9.71 -24.44
C VAL A 159 48.38 8.72 -23.63
N GLU A 160 48.89 9.16 -22.48
CA GLU A 160 49.43 8.25 -21.47
C GLU A 160 48.29 7.64 -20.68
N ILE A 161 48.09 6.33 -20.84
CA ILE A 161 47.18 5.51 -20.03
C ILE A 161 47.94 5.13 -18.76
N ILE A 162 47.57 5.74 -17.63
CA ILE A 162 48.10 5.37 -16.32
C ILE A 162 47.45 4.04 -15.91
N LYS A 163 48.28 3.04 -15.58
CA LYS A 163 47.89 1.73 -15.03
C LYS A 163 47.58 1.81 -13.55
#